data_AF-A0A482VJ52-F1
#
_entry.id   AF-A0A482VJ52-F1
#
_cell.length_a   1.000
_cell.length_b   1.000
_cell.length_c   1.000
_cell.angle_alpha   90.00
_cell.angle_beta   90.00
_cell.angle_gamma   90.00
#
_symmetry.space_group_name_H-M   'P 1'
#
loop_
_entity.id
_entity.type
_entity.pdbx_description
1 polymer ?
#
loop_
_entity_poly.entity_id
_entity_poly.type
_entity_poly.pdbx_seq_one_letter_code
_entity_poly.pdbx_strand_id
1 'polypeptide(L)'
;VGCSPRRLNFGLITVTMFVSMWISNTAATAMMIPIIEATLKELETQGIGEMYESDSLDENDSKRGHNPDIEHKRPTKTTMCYFISTAYAASIGGMGCIVGSGTNLTFKGIYETRFPDSPGIEFAKWIMLNVPMMVLIMYLSLIWLQFWFMGLFRPNSADAKKIRVGTQGETVARKLIRQKIDEMGPMSFHEGAVAALFVLSVLLWFFRKPQFIVGWAELITEHKVKDATAALIVVLLLFVIPARPDFLYVLSKDETKRPKAPSPALITWKVIQQKLPWGLIFLLGGGFALAEASKESGMSELIAEHLEGFAKLPKFSVMVISCVFATVLTQFSSNVAVANVLLPVLAEMSKH
;
A
#
# COMPACT_ATOMS: atom_id res chain seq x y z
N VAL A 1 -10.61 -14.71 -9.93
CA VAL A 1 -11.46 -13.48 -9.89
C VAL A 1 -12.71 -13.76 -10.71
N GLY A 2 -13.90 -13.46 -10.20
CA GLY A 2 -15.17 -13.76 -10.88
C GLY A 2 -16.04 -12.52 -11.04
N CYS A 3 -17.13 -12.64 -11.77
CA CYS A 3 -17.94 -11.52 -12.27
C CYS A 3 -19.05 -11.06 -11.31
N SER A 4 -19.15 -11.65 -10.11
CA SER A 4 -20.06 -11.17 -9.08
C SER A 4 -19.46 -9.98 -8.32
N PRO A 5 -20.28 -9.01 -7.85
CA PRO A 5 -19.77 -7.81 -7.18
C PRO A 5 -18.89 -8.13 -5.95
N ARG A 6 -19.17 -9.22 -5.23
CA ARG A 6 -18.34 -9.67 -4.11
C ARG A 6 -16.95 -10.15 -4.57
N ARG A 7 -16.90 -10.91 -5.68
CA ARG A 7 -15.64 -11.44 -6.23
C ARG A 7 -14.82 -10.35 -6.91
N LEU A 8 -15.48 -9.36 -7.50
CA LEU A 8 -14.83 -8.19 -8.09
C LEU A 8 -14.21 -7.30 -7.00
N ASN A 9 -14.98 -6.98 -5.96
CA ASN A 9 -14.48 -6.28 -4.77
C ASN A 9 -13.25 -6.97 -4.16
N PHE A 10 -13.32 -8.30 -3.95
CA PHE A 10 -12.17 -9.09 -3.49
C PHE A 10 -10.93 -8.95 -4.40
N GLY A 11 -11.14 -8.98 -5.73
CA GLY A 11 -10.06 -8.80 -6.70
C GLY A 11 -9.40 -7.43 -6.57
N LEU A 12 -10.18 -6.35 -6.53
CA LEU A 12 -9.69 -4.98 -6.40
C LEU A 12 -8.92 -4.75 -5.09
N ILE A 13 -9.43 -5.30 -3.99
CA ILE A 13 -8.78 -5.20 -2.67
C ILE A 13 -7.44 -5.95 -2.65
N THR A 14 -7.41 -7.15 -3.23
CA THR A 14 -6.17 -7.94 -3.32
C THR A 14 -5.12 -7.21 -4.15
N VAL A 15 -5.51 -6.61 -5.27
CA VAL A 15 -4.61 -5.78 -6.11
C VAL A 15 -4.15 -4.55 -5.34
N THR A 16 -5.04 -3.84 -4.65
CA THR A 16 -4.72 -2.66 -3.85
C THR A 16 -3.69 -2.98 -2.77
N MET A 17 -3.90 -4.09 -2.03
CA MET A 17 -2.99 -4.56 -1.00
C MET A 17 -1.62 -4.87 -1.57
N PHE A 18 -1.57 -5.62 -2.68
CA PHE A 18 -0.32 -5.97 -3.32
C PHE A 18 0.44 -4.73 -3.82
N VAL A 19 -0.23 -3.78 -4.46
CA VAL A 19 0.38 -2.53 -4.91
C VAL A 19 0.92 -1.73 -3.71
N SER A 20 0.15 -1.65 -2.62
CA SER A 20 0.54 -0.89 -1.43
C SER A 20 1.68 -1.53 -0.62
N MET A 21 2.08 -2.77 -0.93
CA MET A 21 3.33 -3.32 -0.38
C MET A 21 4.57 -2.57 -0.91
N TRP A 22 4.47 -1.98 -2.11
CA TRP A 22 5.63 -1.43 -2.84
C TRP A 22 5.57 0.08 -3.03
N ILE A 23 4.37 0.64 -2.95
CA ILE A 23 4.10 2.07 -3.12
C ILE A 23 3.42 2.58 -1.84
N SER A 24 3.57 3.87 -1.53
CA SER A 24 2.94 4.46 -0.34
C SER A 24 1.41 4.29 -0.34
N ASN A 25 0.84 4.06 0.84
CA ASN A 25 -0.59 3.84 1.05
C ASN A 25 -1.46 4.94 0.41
N THR A 26 -1.05 6.20 0.53
CA THR A 26 -1.75 7.34 -0.07
C THR A 26 -1.74 7.28 -1.59
N ALA A 27 -0.61 6.96 -2.22
CA ALA A 27 -0.52 6.85 -3.68
C ALA A 27 -1.27 5.63 -4.21
N ALA A 28 -1.19 4.48 -3.51
CA ALA A 28 -1.97 3.30 -3.86
C ALA A 28 -3.48 3.59 -3.80
N THR A 29 -3.95 4.28 -2.75
CA THR A 29 -5.35 4.68 -2.61
C THR A 29 -5.77 5.66 -3.70
N ALA A 30 -4.98 6.72 -3.93
CA ALA A 30 -5.26 7.72 -4.95
C ALA A 30 -5.31 7.13 -6.37
N MET A 31 -4.50 6.11 -6.65
CA MET A 31 -4.53 5.38 -7.93
C MET A 31 -5.79 4.51 -8.04
N MET A 32 -6.21 3.87 -6.95
CA MET A 32 -7.35 2.94 -6.98
C MET A 32 -8.71 3.63 -6.99
N ILE A 33 -8.85 4.83 -6.42
CA ILE A 33 -10.11 5.60 -6.42
C ILE A 33 -10.72 5.74 -7.84
N PRO A 34 -10.02 6.29 -8.84
CA PRO A 34 -10.59 6.44 -10.18
C PRO A 34 -10.85 5.09 -10.86
N ILE A 35 -10.06 4.05 -10.55
CA ILE A 35 -10.29 2.70 -11.07
C ILE A 35 -11.59 2.12 -10.52
N ILE A 36 -11.85 2.29 -9.23
CA ILE A 36 -13.08 1.86 -8.57
C ILE A 36 -14.27 2.63 -9.11
N GLU A 37 -14.15 3.95 -9.24
CA GLU A 37 -15.20 4.80 -9.80
C GLU A 37 -15.56 4.38 -11.23
N ALA A 38 -14.56 4.21 -12.10
CA ALA A 38 -14.77 3.72 -13.46
C ALA A 38 -15.40 2.32 -13.47
N THR A 39 -14.98 1.44 -12.58
CA THR A 39 -15.54 0.08 -12.46
C THR A 39 -17.00 0.12 -12.02
N LEU A 40 -17.33 0.91 -11.00
CA LEU A 40 -18.71 1.03 -10.48
C LEU A 40 -19.64 1.68 -11.51
N LYS A 41 -19.17 2.72 -12.22
CA LYS A 41 -19.93 3.38 -13.29
C LYS A 41 -20.22 2.44 -14.47
N GLU A 42 -19.27 1.57 -14.81
CA GLU A 42 -19.49 0.55 -15.84
C GLU A 42 -20.52 -0.50 -15.39
N LEU A 43 -20.48 -0.91 -14.11
CA LEU A 43 -21.50 -1.82 -13.56
C LEU A 43 -22.89 -1.19 -13.58
N GLU A 44 -23.00 0.11 -13.29
CA GLU A 44 -24.26 0.87 -13.33
C GLU A 44 -24.81 0.98 -14.75
N THR A 45 -23.97 1.34 -15.72
CA THR A 45 -24.36 1.45 -17.15
C THR A 45 -24.95 0.14 -17.69
N GLN A 46 -24.55 -0.99 -17.12
CA GLN A 46 -24.95 -2.33 -17.53
C GLN A 46 -26.10 -2.90 -16.68
N GLY A 47 -26.61 -2.12 -15.73
CA GLY A 47 -27.70 -2.53 -14.83
C GLY A 47 -27.30 -3.59 -13.80
N ILE A 48 -26.01 -3.74 -13.49
CA ILE A 48 -25.46 -4.76 -12.57
C ILE A 48 -25.43 -4.25 -11.12
N GLY A 49 -25.72 -2.97 -10.89
CA GLY A 49 -25.92 -2.37 -9.57
C GLY A 49 -25.92 -0.84 -9.65
N GLU A 50 -26.57 -0.18 -8.69
CA GLU A 50 -26.64 1.28 -8.66
C GLU A 50 -25.50 1.85 -7.81
N MET A 51 -24.84 2.90 -8.32
CA MET A 51 -23.76 3.55 -7.59
C MET A 51 -24.32 4.45 -6.48
N TYR A 52 -25.45 5.10 -6.77
CA TYR A 52 -26.17 5.99 -5.86
C TYR A 52 -27.56 5.42 -5.57
N GLU A 53 -28.07 5.65 -4.36
CA GLU A 53 -29.46 5.35 -4.05
C GLU A 53 -30.33 6.31 -4.88
N SER A 54 -31.24 5.76 -5.68
CA SER A 54 -32.32 6.55 -6.26
C SER A 54 -33.17 7.05 -5.08
N ASP A 55 -33.24 8.35 -4.86
CA ASP A 55 -34.20 8.93 -3.92
C ASP A 55 -35.60 8.54 -4.42
N SER A 56 -36.14 7.42 -3.91
CA SER A 56 -37.58 7.23 -3.89
C SER A 56 -38.09 8.37 -3.04
N LEU A 57 -38.66 9.38 -3.68
CA LEU A 57 -39.37 10.51 -3.09
C LEU A 57 -40.04 10.05 -1.79
N ASP A 58 -39.37 10.27 -0.65
CA ASP A 58 -40.02 10.18 0.63
C ASP A 58 -41.07 11.30 0.57
N GLU A 59 -42.37 10.95 0.54
CA GLU A 59 -43.48 11.92 0.50
C GLU A 59 -43.37 13.00 1.60
N ASN A 60 -42.55 12.77 2.63
CA ASN A 60 -42.25 13.69 3.71
C ASN A 60 -41.20 14.77 3.42
N ASP A 61 -40.36 14.64 2.38
CA ASP A 61 -39.34 15.66 2.05
C ASP A 61 -39.89 16.78 1.15
N SER A 62 -41.14 16.65 0.69
CA SER A 62 -41.92 17.66 -0.05
C SER A 62 -42.07 19.01 0.68
N LYS A 63 -41.68 19.09 1.96
CA LYS A 63 -41.83 20.30 2.80
C LYS A 63 -40.53 21.06 3.06
N ARG A 64 -39.37 20.56 2.63
CA ARG A 64 -38.11 21.31 2.70
C ARG A 64 -37.80 21.83 1.31
N GLY A 65 -37.92 23.15 1.15
CA GLY A 65 -37.72 23.85 -0.12
C GLY A 65 -36.50 23.30 -0.87
N HIS A 66 -36.77 22.59 -1.95
CA HIS A 66 -35.76 21.94 -2.77
C HIS A 66 -35.07 23.02 -3.59
N ASN A 67 -33.77 23.24 -3.34
CA ASN A 67 -32.92 24.03 -4.22
C ASN A 67 -32.49 23.08 -5.36
N PRO A 68 -32.92 23.27 -6.61
CA PRO A 68 -32.71 22.30 -7.70
C PRO A 68 -31.23 22.10 -8.11
N ASP A 69 -30.31 22.90 -7.57
CA ASP A 69 -28.90 22.89 -7.96
C ASP A 69 -28.00 21.95 -7.12
N ILE A 70 -28.52 21.28 -6.08
CA ILE A 70 -27.73 20.37 -5.24
C ILE A 70 -28.48 19.03 -5.06
N GLU A 71 -28.41 18.19 -6.09
CA GLU A 71 -28.89 16.80 -6.04
C GLU A 71 -27.94 15.99 -5.12
N HIS A 72 -28.29 15.86 -3.83
CA HIS A 72 -27.50 15.10 -2.86
C HIS A 72 -27.62 13.58 -3.07
N LYS A 73 -26.99 13.04 -4.12
CA LYS A 73 -26.96 11.60 -4.39
C LYS A 73 -26.20 10.87 -3.28
N ARG A 74 -26.89 10.03 -2.50
CA ARG A 74 -26.28 9.20 -1.47
C ARG A 74 -25.65 7.95 -2.09
N PRO A 75 -24.39 7.61 -1.80
CA PRO A 75 -23.79 6.40 -2.36
C PRO A 75 -24.42 5.15 -1.74
N THR A 76 -24.61 4.10 -2.54
CA THR A 76 -25.13 2.83 -2.02
C THR A 76 -24.14 2.19 -1.05
N LYS A 77 -24.63 1.31 -0.16
CA LYS A 77 -23.77 0.51 0.73
C LYS A 77 -22.70 -0.28 -0.02
N THR A 78 -23.00 -0.75 -1.24
CA THR A 78 -22.05 -1.43 -2.10
C THR A 78 -20.92 -0.49 -2.51
N THR A 79 -21.24 0.71 -3.00
CA THR A 79 -20.27 1.76 -3.34
C THR A 79 -19.39 2.11 -2.14
N MET A 80 -19.99 2.35 -0.97
CA MET A 80 -19.24 2.61 0.26
C MET A 80 -18.27 1.45 0.60
N CYS A 81 -18.73 0.21 0.45
CA CYS A 81 -17.89 -0.96 0.71
C CYS A 81 -16.66 -0.97 -0.20
N TYR A 82 -16.79 -0.71 -1.50
CA TYR A 82 -15.64 -0.66 -2.42
C TYR A 82 -14.60 0.38 -2.02
N PHE A 83 -15.02 1.60 -1.67
CA PHE A 83 -14.09 2.66 -1.27
C PHE A 83 -13.45 2.39 0.09
N ILE A 84 -14.24 2.05 1.11
CA ILE A 84 -13.74 1.79 2.48
C ILE A 84 -12.79 0.59 2.47
N SER A 85 -13.18 -0.49 1.81
CA SER A 85 -12.34 -1.69 1.73
C SER A 85 -11.01 -1.43 1.04
N THR A 86 -10.98 -0.57 0.01
CA THR A 86 -9.75 -0.17 -0.69
C THR A 86 -8.84 0.68 0.19
N ALA A 87 -9.39 1.63 0.96
CA ALA A 87 -8.60 2.44 1.89
C ALA A 87 -7.95 1.59 2.99
N TYR A 88 -8.70 0.64 3.55
CA TYR A 88 -8.14 -0.35 4.48
C TYR A 88 -7.13 -1.28 3.80
N ALA A 89 -7.39 -1.69 2.56
CA ALA A 89 -6.51 -2.57 1.80
C ALA A 89 -5.14 -1.96 1.57
N ALA A 90 -5.09 -0.68 1.20
CA ALA A 90 -3.84 0.06 1.05
C ALA A 90 -3.09 0.13 2.39
N SER A 91 -3.80 0.48 3.47
CA SER A 91 -3.20 0.57 4.81
C SER A 91 -2.63 -0.76 5.30
N ILE A 92 -3.34 -1.87 5.09
CA ILE A 92 -2.91 -3.22 5.44
C ILE A 92 -1.73 -3.66 4.55
N GLY A 93 -1.82 -3.42 3.25
CA GLY A 93 -0.76 -3.76 2.28
C GLY A 93 0.58 -3.13 2.62
N GLY A 94 0.57 -1.88 3.09
CA GLY A 94 1.78 -1.16 3.53
C GLY A 94 2.54 -1.82 4.70
N MET A 95 1.94 -2.76 5.43
CA MET A 95 2.63 -3.50 6.49
C MET A 95 3.52 -4.64 5.96
N GLY A 96 3.22 -5.17 4.77
CA GLY A 96 3.84 -6.39 4.25
C GLY A 96 5.34 -6.27 3.98
N CYS A 97 5.79 -5.12 3.45
CA CYS A 97 7.20 -4.87 3.12
C CYS A 97 7.73 -3.64 3.86
N ILE A 98 9.05 -3.61 4.12
CA ILE A 98 9.72 -2.47 4.76
C ILE A 98 9.50 -1.16 3.99
N VAL A 99 9.41 -1.24 2.66
CA VAL A 99 9.27 -0.08 1.76
C VAL A 99 7.83 0.46 1.69
N GLY A 100 6.82 -0.35 2.06
CA GLY A 100 5.41 -0.01 1.86
C GLY A 100 4.93 1.20 2.68
N SER A 101 5.41 1.33 3.92
CA SER A 101 5.02 2.44 4.81
C SER A 101 6.23 3.10 5.47
N GLY A 102 6.18 4.42 5.62
CA GLY A 102 7.20 5.20 6.33
C GLY A 102 7.36 4.80 7.80
N THR A 103 6.32 4.22 8.42
CA THR A 103 6.40 3.68 9.79
C THR A 103 7.37 2.52 9.91
N ASN A 104 7.43 1.65 8.89
CA ASN A 104 8.30 0.48 8.88
C ASN A 104 9.77 0.91 8.78
N LEU A 105 10.04 1.92 7.93
CA LEU A 105 11.36 2.54 7.80
C LEU A 105 11.78 3.26 9.08
N THR A 106 10.84 3.96 9.73
CA THR A 106 11.06 4.62 11.01
C THR A 106 11.43 3.60 12.09
N PHE A 107 10.66 2.53 12.22
CA PHE A 107 10.95 1.45 13.16
C PHE A 107 12.31 0.81 12.91
N LYS A 108 12.63 0.48 11.65
CA LYS A 108 13.94 -0.05 11.29
C LYS A 108 15.09 0.89 11.69
N GLY A 109 14.98 2.18 11.37
CA GLY A 109 16.03 3.15 11.71
C GLY A 109 16.21 3.32 13.22
N ILE A 110 15.13 3.44 13.98
CA ILE A 110 15.18 3.54 15.45
C ILE A 110 15.75 2.26 16.06
N TYR A 111 15.28 1.09 15.62
CA TYR A 111 15.73 -0.21 16.13
C TYR A 111 17.22 -0.43 15.90
N GLU A 112 17.71 -0.21 14.67
CA GLU A 112 19.13 -0.39 14.34
C GLU A 112 20.05 0.61 15.05
N THR A 113 19.53 1.80 15.40
CA THR A 113 20.27 2.82 16.16
C THR A 113 20.30 2.51 17.65
N ARG A 114 19.18 2.05 18.22
CA ARG A 114 19.04 1.79 19.67
C ARG A 114 19.57 0.44 20.11
N PHE A 115 19.59 -0.56 19.22
CA PHE A 115 20.05 -1.92 19.50
C PHE A 115 21.14 -2.36 18.50
N PRO A 116 22.35 -1.76 18.56
CA PRO A 116 23.41 -2.02 17.57
C PRO A 116 23.91 -3.47 17.57
N ASP A 117 23.85 -4.16 18.71
CA ASP A 117 24.30 -5.55 18.87
C ASP A 117 23.27 -6.58 18.41
N SER A 118 22.05 -6.13 18.09
CA SER A 118 20.98 -7.02 17.65
C SER A 118 21.15 -7.41 16.17
N PRO A 119 20.64 -8.60 15.76
CA PRO A 119 20.54 -8.93 14.36
C PRO A 119 19.56 -7.95 13.69
N GLY A 120 20.10 -7.00 12.93
CA GLY A 120 19.34 -5.93 12.29
C GLY A 120 18.18 -6.42 11.41
N ILE A 121 17.32 -5.48 11.01
CA ILE A 121 16.07 -5.80 10.33
C ILE A 121 16.29 -5.94 8.83
N GLU A 122 16.52 -7.18 8.42
CA GLU A 122 16.69 -7.56 7.02
C GLU A 122 15.35 -7.65 6.30
N PHE A 123 15.34 -7.29 5.01
CA PHE A 123 14.14 -7.31 4.16
C PHE A 123 13.45 -8.68 4.11
N ALA A 124 14.22 -9.78 3.97
CA ALA A 124 13.68 -11.13 3.91
C ALA A 124 12.97 -11.53 5.22
N LYS A 125 13.58 -11.24 6.38
CA LYS A 125 12.97 -11.51 7.71
C LYS A 125 11.67 -10.73 7.88
N TRP A 126 11.65 -9.47 7.46
CA TRP A 126 10.44 -8.64 7.55
C TRP A 126 9.29 -9.23 6.75
N ILE A 127 9.52 -9.63 5.50
CA ILE A 127 8.49 -10.22 4.65
C ILE A 127 7.97 -11.53 5.24
N MET A 128 8.87 -12.42 5.68
CA MET A 128 8.48 -13.72 6.25
C MET A 128 7.58 -13.55 7.49
N LEU A 129 7.82 -12.52 8.29
CA LEU A 129 7.00 -12.21 9.47
C LEU A 129 5.68 -11.51 9.11
N ASN A 130 5.75 -10.46 8.28
CA ASN A 130 4.63 -9.53 8.10
C ASN A 130 3.65 -9.92 6.99
N VAL A 131 4.10 -10.60 5.93
CA VAL A 131 3.21 -10.98 4.82
C VAL A 131 2.12 -11.96 5.25
N PRO A 132 2.41 -13.03 6.04
CA PRO A 132 1.36 -13.91 6.54
C PRO A 132 0.33 -13.16 7.40
N MET A 133 0.79 -12.27 8.29
CA MET A 133 -0.08 -11.46 9.12
C MET A 133 -0.92 -10.47 8.30
N MET A 134 -0.33 -9.84 7.29
CA MET A 134 -1.01 -8.95 6.35
C MET A 134 -2.14 -9.67 5.62
N VAL A 135 -1.89 -10.88 5.09
CA VAL A 135 -2.90 -11.69 4.40
C VAL A 135 -4.03 -12.09 5.34
N LEU A 136 -3.69 -12.47 6.58
CA LEU A 136 -4.68 -12.83 7.60
C LEU A 136 -5.57 -11.63 7.96
N ILE A 137 -4.98 -10.48 8.29
CA ILE A 137 -5.72 -9.26 8.64
C ILE A 137 -6.59 -8.79 7.47
N MET A 138 -6.07 -8.90 6.24
CA MET A 138 -6.83 -8.61 5.04
C MET A 138 -8.06 -9.52 4.90
N TYR A 139 -7.88 -10.83 5.08
CA TYR A 139 -9.00 -11.77 4.93
C TYR A 139 -10.07 -11.54 6.00
N LEU A 140 -9.66 -11.22 7.23
CA LEU A 140 -10.58 -10.86 8.31
C LEU A 140 -11.32 -9.54 8.02
N SER A 141 -10.62 -8.52 7.54
CA SER A 141 -11.24 -7.23 7.19
C SER A 141 -12.22 -7.36 6.01
N LEU A 142 -11.89 -8.20 5.03
CA LEU A 142 -12.78 -8.59 3.93
C LEU A 142 -14.06 -9.24 4.43
N ILE A 143 -13.97 -10.27 5.27
CA ILE A 143 -15.16 -10.94 5.83
C ILE A 143 -16.02 -9.94 6.61
N TRP A 144 -15.40 -9.10 7.44
CA TRP A 144 -16.08 -8.10 8.24
C TRP A 144 -16.85 -7.08 7.40
N LEU A 145 -16.20 -6.50 6.38
CA LEU A 145 -16.82 -5.51 5.49
C LEU A 145 -17.91 -6.15 4.61
N GLN A 146 -17.67 -7.37 4.11
CA GLN A 146 -18.66 -8.10 3.33
C GLN A 146 -19.89 -8.49 4.17
N PHE A 147 -19.72 -8.79 5.46
CA PHE A 147 -20.81 -9.04 6.39
C PHE A 147 -21.67 -7.80 6.61
N TRP A 148 -21.05 -6.65 6.92
CA TRP A 148 -21.77 -5.41 7.23
C TRP A 148 -22.41 -4.73 6.03
N PHE A 149 -21.71 -4.64 4.90
CA PHE A 149 -22.17 -3.86 3.74
C PHE A 149 -22.86 -4.70 2.66
N MET A 150 -22.43 -5.94 2.47
CA MET A 150 -22.93 -6.80 1.39
C MET A 150 -23.76 -7.99 1.87
N GLY A 151 -24.04 -8.10 3.18
CA GLY A 151 -24.87 -9.15 3.75
C GLY A 151 -24.28 -10.57 3.59
N LEU A 152 -22.95 -10.72 3.65
CA LEU A 152 -22.32 -12.03 3.75
C LEU A 152 -22.89 -12.75 4.99
N PHE A 153 -23.29 -14.03 4.86
CA PHE A 153 -24.03 -14.79 5.87
C PHE A 153 -25.47 -14.33 6.19
N ARG A 154 -26.04 -13.37 5.44
CA ARG A 154 -27.47 -12.97 5.52
C ARG A 154 -28.15 -13.03 4.15
N PRO A 155 -28.36 -14.24 3.57
CA PRO A 155 -28.83 -14.39 2.18
C PRO A 155 -30.24 -13.82 1.93
N ASN A 156 -31.05 -13.63 2.98
CA ASN A 156 -32.40 -13.07 2.87
C ASN A 156 -32.48 -11.55 3.06
N SER A 157 -31.37 -10.85 3.35
CA SER A 157 -31.39 -9.40 3.54
C SER A 157 -31.63 -8.66 2.23
N ALA A 158 -32.20 -7.46 2.30
CA ALA A 158 -32.40 -6.59 1.15
C ALA A 158 -31.08 -6.30 0.42
N ASP A 159 -30.00 -6.11 1.18
CA ASP A 159 -28.65 -5.85 0.66
C ASP A 159 -28.10 -7.05 -0.13
N ALA A 160 -28.30 -8.28 0.37
CA ALA A 160 -27.83 -9.49 -0.32
C ALA A 160 -28.62 -9.78 -1.62
N LYS A 161 -29.90 -9.40 -1.65
CA LYS A 161 -30.75 -9.52 -2.85
C LYS A 161 -30.36 -8.49 -3.93
N LYS A 162 -30.05 -7.25 -3.55
CA LYS A 162 -29.57 -6.19 -4.48
C LYS A 162 -28.25 -6.56 -5.17
N ILE A 163 -27.41 -7.36 -4.51
CA ILE A 163 -26.08 -7.76 -5.01
C ILE A 163 -26.11 -9.09 -5.79
N ARG A 164 -27.22 -9.83 -5.77
CA ARG A 164 -27.37 -11.09 -6.51
C ARG A 164 -27.52 -10.80 -8.00
N VAL A 165 -26.39 -10.73 -8.68
CA VAL A 165 -26.32 -10.68 -10.14
C VAL A 165 -26.66 -12.07 -10.68
N GLY A 166 -27.67 -12.15 -11.55
CA GLY A 166 -28.00 -13.39 -12.25
C GLY A 166 -26.88 -13.85 -13.20
N THR A 167 -26.97 -15.08 -13.72
CA THR A 167 -26.02 -15.63 -14.70
C THR A 167 -25.82 -14.75 -15.93
N GLN A 168 -26.84 -13.97 -16.31
CA GLN A 168 -26.75 -13.00 -17.40
C GLN A 168 -25.81 -11.83 -17.07
N GLY A 169 -25.92 -11.22 -15.89
CA GLY A 169 -25.06 -10.11 -15.51
C GLY A 169 -23.59 -10.52 -15.30
N GLU A 170 -23.34 -11.75 -14.84
CA GLU A 170 -21.96 -12.28 -14.79
C GLU A 170 -21.34 -12.40 -16.19
N THR A 171 -22.14 -12.78 -17.19
CA THR A 171 -21.67 -12.90 -18.59
C THR A 171 -21.36 -11.53 -19.20
N VAL A 172 -22.21 -10.53 -18.92
CA VAL A 172 -22.00 -9.13 -19.33
C VAL A 172 -20.71 -8.58 -18.72
N ALA A 173 -20.53 -8.71 -17.40
CA ALA A 173 -19.31 -8.29 -16.72
C ALA A 173 -18.05 -8.99 -17.25
N ARG A 174 -18.14 -10.29 -17.59
CA ARG A 174 -17.00 -11.02 -18.18
C ARG A 174 -16.62 -10.48 -19.56
N LYS A 175 -17.61 -10.18 -20.40
CA LYS A 175 -17.38 -9.64 -21.74
C LYS A 175 -16.71 -8.27 -21.66
N LEU A 176 -17.13 -7.43 -20.70
CA LEU A 176 -16.55 -6.10 -20.47
C LEU A 176 -15.10 -6.16 -20.00
N ILE A 177 -14.79 -7.03 -19.03
CA ILE A 177 -13.40 -7.23 -18.59
C ILE A 177 -12.54 -7.64 -19.78
N ARG A 178 -13.03 -8.54 -20.64
CA ARG A 178 -12.29 -8.97 -21.81
C ARG A 178 -12.10 -7.85 -22.83
N GLN A 179 -13.14 -7.07 -23.10
CA GLN A 179 -13.05 -5.89 -23.95
C GLN A 179 -12.02 -4.89 -23.43
N LYS A 180 -12.00 -4.60 -22.12
CA LYS A 180 -11.00 -3.72 -21.51
C LYS A 180 -9.58 -4.28 -21.58
N ILE A 181 -9.41 -5.60 -21.48
CA ILE A 181 -8.11 -6.25 -21.69
C ILE A 181 -7.67 -6.10 -23.15
N ASP A 182 -8.59 -6.30 -24.10
CA ASP A 182 -8.30 -6.18 -25.52
C ASP A 182 -8.00 -4.71 -25.93
N GLU A 183 -8.66 -3.72 -25.30
CA GLU A 183 -8.42 -2.28 -25.47
C GLU A 183 -7.03 -1.83 -25.00
N MET A 184 -6.43 -2.49 -24.00
CA MET A 184 -5.09 -2.14 -23.51
C MET A 184 -3.97 -2.48 -24.50
N GLY A 185 -4.17 -3.46 -25.39
CA GLY A 185 -3.17 -3.90 -26.35
C GLY A 185 -2.00 -4.68 -25.72
N PRO A 186 -0.97 -5.02 -26.53
CA PRO A 186 0.19 -5.77 -26.06
C PRO A 186 1.09 -4.92 -25.15
N MET A 187 1.69 -5.56 -24.14
CA MET A 187 2.60 -4.91 -23.19
C MET A 187 3.75 -4.21 -23.92
N SER A 188 3.94 -2.93 -23.62
CA SER A 188 5.01 -2.13 -24.22
C SER A 188 6.39 -2.55 -23.66
N PHE A 189 7.46 -2.28 -24.41
CA PHE A 189 8.82 -2.51 -23.93
C PHE A 189 9.09 -1.76 -22.61
N HIS A 190 8.55 -0.54 -22.48
CA HIS A 190 8.70 0.27 -21.27
C HIS A 190 8.12 -0.43 -20.04
N GLU A 191 6.88 -0.92 -20.13
CA GLU A 191 6.22 -1.66 -19.05
C GLU A 191 6.96 -2.96 -18.72
N GLY A 192 7.38 -3.70 -19.74
CA GLY A 192 8.15 -4.94 -19.57
C GLY A 192 9.50 -4.71 -18.87
N ALA A 193 10.22 -3.65 -19.26
CA ALA A 193 11.51 -3.30 -18.66
C ALA A 193 11.38 -2.86 -17.20
N VAL A 194 10.37 -2.04 -16.87
CA VAL A 194 10.09 -1.65 -15.48
C VAL A 194 9.67 -2.86 -14.64
N ALA A 195 8.83 -3.75 -15.18
CA ALA A 195 8.44 -4.98 -14.49
C ALA A 195 9.65 -5.91 -14.22
N ALA A 196 10.56 -6.06 -15.19
CA ALA A 196 11.78 -6.84 -15.02
C ALA A 196 12.72 -6.24 -13.96
N LEU A 197 12.91 -4.92 -13.96
CA LEU A 197 13.71 -4.23 -12.94
C LEU A 197 13.09 -4.29 -11.55
N PHE A 198 11.76 -4.24 -11.47
CA PHE A 198 11.04 -4.42 -10.21
C PHE A 198 11.27 -5.83 -9.65
N VAL A 199 11.10 -6.88 -10.47
CA VAL A 199 11.41 -8.26 -10.07
C VAL A 199 12.88 -8.40 -9.66
N LEU A 200 13.81 -7.81 -10.42
CA LEU A 200 15.23 -7.77 -10.06
C LEU A 200 15.46 -7.13 -8.69
N SER A 201 14.80 -6.01 -8.38
CA SER A 201 14.88 -5.35 -7.08
C SER A 201 14.43 -6.27 -5.94
N VAL A 202 13.30 -6.97 -6.13
CA VAL A 202 12.78 -7.91 -5.12
C VAL A 202 13.75 -9.06 -4.90
N LEU A 203 14.32 -9.62 -5.98
CA LEU A 203 15.30 -10.70 -5.89
C LEU A 203 16.59 -10.22 -5.20
N LEU A 204 17.10 -9.03 -5.54
CA LEU A 204 18.28 -8.46 -4.90
C LEU A 204 18.05 -8.25 -3.40
N TRP A 205 16.89 -7.76 -2.96
CA TRP A 205 16.61 -7.63 -1.53
C TRP A 205 16.46 -8.98 -0.83
N PHE A 206 15.74 -9.94 -1.43
CA PHE A 206 15.49 -11.24 -0.83
C PHE A 206 16.77 -12.07 -0.69
N PHE A 207 17.62 -12.09 -1.72
CA PHE A 207 18.85 -12.86 -1.75
C PHE A 207 20.07 -12.14 -1.15
N ARG A 208 19.91 -10.92 -0.62
CA ARG A 208 21.01 -10.16 0.00
C ARG A 208 21.63 -10.90 1.17
N LYS A 209 20.79 -11.32 2.12
CA LYS A 209 21.19 -12.09 3.31
C LYS A 209 20.01 -12.93 3.80
N PRO A 210 19.63 -13.97 3.05
CA PRO A 210 18.45 -14.78 3.34
C PRO A 210 18.57 -15.67 4.59
N GLN A 211 19.73 -15.75 5.25
CA GLN A 211 20.03 -16.57 6.46
C GLN A 211 19.96 -18.10 6.27
N PHE A 212 19.22 -18.59 5.27
CA PHE A 212 19.16 -20.02 4.92
C PHE A 212 20.19 -20.42 3.85
N ILE A 213 20.69 -19.46 3.06
CA ILE A 213 21.84 -19.60 2.15
C ILE A 213 22.78 -18.41 2.32
N VAL A 214 24.04 -18.59 1.90
CA VAL A 214 25.01 -17.50 1.77
C VAL A 214 24.43 -16.49 0.77
N GLY A 215 24.20 -15.27 1.24
CA GLY A 215 23.62 -14.21 0.42
C GLY A 215 24.63 -13.66 -0.57
N TRP A 216 24.15 -13.02 -1.65
CA TRP A 216 25.06 -12.42 -2.63
C TRP A 216 25.94 -11.34 -2.00
N ALA A 217 25.48 -10.67 -0.93
CA ALA A 217 26.28 -9.65 -0.25
C ALA A 217 27.53 -10.25 0.41
N GLU A 218 27.39 -11.42 1.03
CA GLU A 218 28.49 -12.13 1.69
C GLU A 218 29.45 -12.78 0.70
N LEU A 219 28.96 -13.12 -0.51
CA LEU A 219 29.79 -13.65 -1.60
C LEU A 219 30.72 -12.58 -2.20
N ILE A 220 30.25 -11.33 -2.28
CA ILE A 220 30.96 -10.25 -2.99
C ILE A 220 31.88 -9.46 -2.06
N THR A 221 31.51 -9.27 -0.79
CA THR A 221 32.30 -8.43 0.13
C THR A 221 32.13 -8.83 1.58
N GLU A 222 33.20 -8.70 2.36
CA GLU A 222 33.17 -8.90 3.82
C GLU A 222 32.52 -7.72 4.58
N HIS A 223 32.33 -6.58 3.91
CA HIS A 223 31.70 -5.39 4.48
C HIS A 223 30.18 -5.50 4.54
N LYS A 224 29.58 -4.89 5.58
CA LYS A 224 28.14 -4.92 5.82
C LYS A 224 27.36 -4.13 4.74
N VAL A 225 26.83 -4.82 3.74
CA VAL A 225 26.01 -4.23 2.67
C VAL A 225 24.58 -3.94 3.15
N LYS A 226 24.14 -2.68 3.06
CA LYS A 226 22.77 -2.25 3.40
C LYS A 226 21.80 -2.44 2.22
N ASP A 227 20.50 -2.53 2.52
CA ASP A 227 19.41 -2.66 1.53
C ASP A 227 19.38 -1.51 0.52
N ALA A 228 19.87 -0.34 0.92
CA ALA A 228 19.98 0.84 0.06
C ALA A 228 20.89 0.59 -1.15
N THR A 229 21.92 -0.26 -1.02
CA THR A 229 22.85 -0.58 -2.12
C THR A 229 22.13 -1.30 -3.26
N ALA A 230 21.31 -2.30 -2.93
CA ALA A 230 20.49 -3.02 -3.90
C ALA A 230 19.51 -2.07 -4.61
N ALA A 231 18.87 -1.18 -3.85
CA ALA A 231 17.96 -0.19 -4.41
C ALA A 231 18.67 0.78 -5.37
N LEU A 232 19.87 1.26 -5.01
CA LEU A 232 20.66 2.18 -5.85
C LEU A 232 21.07 1.54 -7.19
N ILE A 233 21.44 0.26 -7.22
CA ILE A 233 21.75 -0.45 -8.46
C ILE A 233 20.56 -0.41 -9.42
N VAL A 234 19.35 -0.72 -8.93
CA VAL A 234 18.13 -0.70 -9.75
C VAL A 234 17.78 0.72 -10.19
N VAL A 235 17.93 1.72 -9.31
CA VAL A 235 17.70 3.13 -9.66
C VAL A 235 18.65 3.58 -10.77
N LEU A 236 19.94 3.24 -10.70
CA LEU A 236 20.90 3.55 -11.75
C LEU A 236 20.49 2.88 -13.08
N LEU A 237 20.05 1.63 -13.05
CA LEU A 237 19.55 0.94 -14.24
C LEU A 237 18.30 1.62 -14.82
N LEU A 238 17.38 2.13 -14.00
CA LEU A 238 16.21 2.89 -14.45
C LEU A 238 16.60 4.21 -15.16
N PHE A 239 17.73 4.82 -14.78
CA PHE A 239 18.26 6.01 -15.44
C PHE A 239 19.07 5.71 -16.71
N VAL A 240 19.65 4.51 -16.82
CA VAL A 240 20.51 4.12 -17.95
C VAL A 240 19.70 3.46 -19.07
N ILE A 241 18.73 2.60 -18.73
CA ILE A 241 17.97 1.84 -19.72
C ILE A 241 16.99 2.77 -20.45
N PRO A 242 17.00 2.80 -21.81
CA PRO A 242 16.08 3.63 -22.58
C PRO A 242 14.65 3.05 -22.57
N ALA A 243 13.64 3.92 -22.52
CA ALA A 243 12.23 3.55 -22.57
C ALA A 243 11.80 2.92 -23.89
N ARG A 244 12.49 3.24 -24.99
CA ARG A 244 12.31 2.60 -26.29
C ARG A 244 13.67 2.10 -26.77
N PRO A 245 13.79 0.84 -27.20
CA PRO A 245 15.05 0.27 -27.67
C PRO A 245 15.35 0.71 -29.11
N ASP A 246 15.11 1.99 -29.43
CA ASP A 246 15.28 2.54 -30.78
C ASP A 246 16.76 2.51 -31.21
N PHE A 247 17.68 2.39 -30.25
CA PHE A 247 19.12 2.18 -30.49
C PHE A 247 19.43 0.89 -31.27
N LEU A 248 18.61 -0.15 -31.15
CA LEU A 248 18.78 -1.41 -31.89
C LEU A 248 18.51 -1.23 -33.40
N TYR A 249 17.74 -0.22 -33.77
CA TYR A 249 17.35 0.05 -35.16
C TYR A 249 18.20 1.14 -35.82
N VAL A 250 19.29 1.58 -35.17
CA VAL A 250 20.23 2.58 -35.73
C VAL A 250 20.83 2.11 -37.06
N LEU A 251 21.10 0.81 -37.18
CA LEU A 251 21.65 0.17 -38.39
C LEU A 251 20.57 -0.48 -39.27
N SER A 252 19.28 -0.25 -38.99
CA SER A 252 18.19 -0.84 -39.77
C SER A 252 18.17 -0.31 -41.21
N LYS A 253 17.86 -1.19 -42.16
CA LYS A 253 17.65 -0.84 -43.59
C LYS A 253 16.38 -0.03 -43.80
N ASP A 254 15.38 -0.17 -42.92
CA ASP A 254 14.16 0.66 -42.93
C ASP A 254 14.45 2.06 -42.36
N GLU A 255 14.46 3.07 -43.23
CA GLU A 255 14.69 4.47 -42.86
C GLU A 255 13.61 5.04 -41.94
N THR A 256 12.39 4.48 -42.00
CA THR A 256 11.26 4.84 -41.12
C THR A 256 11.43 4.37 -39.68
N LYS A 257 12.24 3.33 -39.43
CA LYS A 257 12.50 2.76 -38.09
C LYS A 257 13.73 3.34 -37.41
N ARG A 258 14.51 4.18 -38.11
CA ARG A 258 15.70 4.80 -37.53
C ARG A 258 15.31 5.84 -36.48
N PRO A 259 16.01 5.91 -35.34
CA PRO A 259 15.73 6.88 -34.30
C PRO A 259 15.91 8.31 -34.84
N LYS A 260 14.85 9.12 -34.76
CA LYS A 260 14.87 10.56 -35.11
C LYS A 260 15.16 11.45 -33.90
N ALA A 261 15.01 10.92 -32.70
CA ALA A 261 15.21 11.62 -31.43
C ALA A 261 15.80 10.65 -30.39
N PRO A 262 16.53 11.15 -29.38
CA PRO A 262 17.01 10.32 -28.27
C PRO A 262 15.83 9.74 -27.50
N SER A 263 15.86 8.43 -27.22
CA SER A 263 14.88 7.82 -26.32
C SER A 263 15.12 8.34 -24.90
N PRO A 264 14.09 8.80 -24.17
CA PRO A 264 14.23 9.06 -22.75
C PRO A 264 14.57 7.76 -22.01
N ALA A 265 15.23 7.88 -20.85
CA ALA A 265 15.40 6.78 -19.91
C ALA A 265 14.06 6.29 -19.34
N LEU A 266 14.03 5.10 -18.73
CA LEU A 266 12.82 4.58 -18.08
C LEU A 266 12.28 5.54 -17.01
N ILE A 267 13.17 6.21 -16.27
CA ILE A 267 12.79 7.30 -15.38
C ILE A 267 13.66 8.53 -15.64
N THR A 268 13.06 9.71 -15.55
CA THR A 268 13.77 10.99 -15.66
C THR A 268 13.86 11.68 -14.31
N TRP A 269 14.90 12.50 -14.12
CA TRP A 269 15.09 13.23 -12.87
C TRP A 269 13.88 14.14 -12.55
N LYS A 270 13.29 14.74 -13.57
CA LYS A 270 12.09 15.57 -13.44
C LYS A 270 10.92 14.81 -12.79
N VAL A 271 10.72 13.55 -13.18
CA VAL A 271 9.69 12.69 -12.59
C VAL A 271 9.99 12.41 -11.12
N ILE A 272 11.24 12.06 -10.80
CA ILE A 272 11.65 11.80 -9.41
C ILE A 272 11.46 13.05 -8.55
N GLN A 273 11.96 14.20 -9.00
CA GLN A 273 11.85 15.46 -8.26
C GLN A 273 10.40 15.81 -7.91
N GLN A 274 9.45 15.58 -8.83
CA GLN A 274 8.04 15.92 -8.66
C GLN A 274 7.25 14.87 -7.86
N LYS A 275 7.60 13.58 -7.99
CA LYS A 275 6.80 12.48 -7.42
C LYS A 275 7.36 11.94 -6.10
N LEU A 276 8.64 12.16 -5.81
CA LEU A 276 9.26 11.67 -4.59
C LEU A 276 8.85 12.55 -3.39
N PRO A 277 8.32 11.96 -2.31
CA PRO A 277 7.88 12.73 -1.14
C PRO A 277 9.07 13.16 -0.28
N TRP A 278 9.79 14.20 -0.68
CA TRP A 278 10.97 14.72 0.03
C TRP A 278 10.69 15.00 1.52
N GLY A 279 9.48 15.48 1.83
CA GLY A 279 9.05 15.71 3.21
C GLY A 279 9.12 14.46 4.09
N LEU A 280 8.87 13.26 3.54
CA LEU A 280 8.99 12.01 4.29
C LEU A 280 10.46 11.74 4.68
N ILE A 281 11.41 12.04 3.79
CA ILE A 281 12.84 11.87 4.07
C ILE A 281 13.27 12.81 5.21
N PHE A 282 12.86 14.08 5.14
CA PHE A 282 13.14 15.05 6.22
C PHE A 282 12.45 14.67 7.53
N LEU A 283 11.23 14.13 7.48
CA LEU A 283 10.50 13.67 8.66
C LEU A 283 11.17 12.47 9.33
N LEU A 284 11.69 11.51 8.55
CA LEU A 284 12.48 10.40 9.10
C LEU A 284 13.78 10.90 9.72
N GLY A 285 14.52 11.77 9.01
CA GLY A 285 15.77 12.34 9.52
C GLY A 285 15.57 13.16 10.80
N GLY A 286 14.52 13.99 10.85
CA GLY A 286 14.13 14.74 12.04
C GLY A 286 13.69 13.83 13.19
N GLY A 287 13.00 12.72 12.90
CA GLY A 287 12.65 11.70 13.89
C GLY A 287 13.87 11.04 14.53
N PHE A 288 14.89 10.69 13.72
CA PHE A 288 16.15 10.14 14.23
C PHE A 288 16.94 11.17 15.04
N ALA A 289 16.98 12.43 14.59
CA ALA A 289 17.62 13.51 15.35
C ALA A 289 16.92 13.76 16.69
N LEU A 290 15.58 13.75 16.73
CA LEU A 290 14.81 13.88 17.97
C LEU A 290 15.03 12.70 18.90
N ALA A 291 15.12 11.48 18.35
CA ALA A 291 15.45 10.30 19.14
C ALA A 291 16.84 10.43 19.77
N GLU A 292 17.87 10.82 19.03
CA GLU A 292 19.22 10.99 19.60
C GLU A 292 19.27 12.15 20.61
N ALA A 293 18.64 13.28 20.32
CA ALA A 293 18.56 14.41 21.24
C ALA A 293 17.84 14.03 22.56
N SER A 294 16.78 13.22 22.50
CA SER A 294 16.09 12.74 23.71
C SER A 294 16.97 11.81 24.57
N LYS A 295 17.89 11.08 23.93
CA LYS A 295 18.89 10.24 24.60
C LYS A 295 19.99 11.09 25.24
N GLU A 296 20.62 11.97 24.46
CA GLU A 296 21.71 12.84 24.95
C GLU A 296 21.25 13.80 26.06
N SER A 297 20.00 14.26 26.01
CA SER A 297 19.42 15.13 27.05
C SER A 297 19.03 14.40 28.34
N GLY A 298 19.07 13.07 28.38
CA GLY A 298 18.56 12.27 29.51
C GLY A 298 17.03 12.26 29.66
N MET A 299 16.29 12.90 28.75
CA MET A 299 14.83 12.92 28.77
C MET A 299 14.24 11.51 28.67
N SER A 300 14.83 10.65 27.82
CA SER A 300 14.31 9.29 27.64
C SER A 300 14.41 8.46 28.93
N GLU A 301 15.47 8.66 29.73
CA GLU A 301 15.68 7.99 31.02
C GLU A 301 14.66 8.49 32.07
N LEU A 302 14.48 9.82 32.18
CA LEU A 302 13.49 10.41 33.08
C LEU A 302 12.06 9.90 32.79
N ILE A 303 11.69 9.77 31.51
CA ILE A 303 10.38 9.23 31.13
C ILE A 303 10.27 7.75 31.52
N ALA A 304 11.34 6.96 31.34
CA ALA A 304 11.35 5.55 31.70
C ALA A 304 11.20 5.35 33.22
N GLU A 305 11.88 6.16 34.05
CA GLU A 305 11.76 6.13 35.52
C GLU A 305 10.33 6.43 35.99
N HIS A 306 9.68 7.44 35.40
CA HIS A 306 8.28 7.76 35.73
C HIS A 306 7.29 6.68 35.26
N LEU A 307 7.70 5.83 34.31
CA LEU A 307 6.95 4.69 33.80
C LEU A 307 7.37 3.36 34.46
N GLU A 308 8.19 3.37 35.51
CA GLU A 308 8.65 2.14 36.20
C GLU A 308 7.48 1.33 36.80
N GLY A 309 6.40 2.00 37.23
CA GLY A 309 5.16 1.32 37.64
C GLY A 309 4.50 0.54 36.51
N PHE A 310 4.73 0.96 35.26
CA PHE A 310 4.26 0.29 34.05
C PHE A 310 5.16 -0.90 33.66
N ALA A 311 6.46 -0.84 33.97
CA ALA A 311 7.41 -1.92 33.74
C ALA A 311 7.18 -3.16 34.65
N LYS A 312 6.51 -2.97 35.79
CA LYS A 312 6.11 -4.06 36.70
C LYS A 312 4.96 -4.92 36.16
N LEU A 313 4.26 -4.48 35.12
CA LEU A 313 3.19 -5.26 34.51
C LEU A 313 3.76 -6.42 33.67
N PRO A 314 3.01 -7.52 33.49
CA PRO A 314 3.40 -8.57 32.56
C PRO A 314 3.66 -8.00 31.16
N LYS A 315 4.73 -8.46 30.50
CA LYS A 315 5.15 -7.99 29.16
C LYS A 315 4.01 -8.00 28.13
N PHE A 316 3.12 -8.99 28.21
CA PHE A 316 1.94 -9.08 27.35
C PHE A 316 0.96 -7.90 27.56
N SER A 317 0.71 -7.52 28.81
CA SER A 317 -0.17 -6.38 29.13
C SER A 317 0.40 -5.06 28.64
N VAL A 318 1.72 -4.86 28.82
CA VAL A 318 2.43 -3.68 28.30
C VAL A 318 2.26 -3.59 26.78
N MET A 319 2.52 -4.70 26.08
CA MET A 319 2.36 -4.77 24.62
C MET A 319 0.92 -4.42 24.18
N VAL A 320 -0.11 -4.99 24.83
CA VAL A 320 -1.51 -4.71 24.50
C VAL A 320 -1.84 -3.23 24.72
N ILE A 321 -1.45 -2.64 25.85
CA ILE A 321 -1.74 -1.24 26.14
C ILE A 321 -1.02 -0.32 25.16
N SER A 322 0.26 -0.59 24.85
CA SER A 322 1.03 0.17 23.86
C SER A 322 0.38 0.10 22.48
N CYS A 323 -0.10 -1.07 22.06
CA CYS A 323 -0.82 -1.23 20.78
C CYS A 323 -2.14 -0.44 20.76
N VAL A 324 -2.94 -0.49 21.83
CA VAL A 324 -4.20 0.27 21.93
C VAL A 324 -3.91 1.76 21.90
N PHE A 325 -2.94 2.23 22.68
CA PHE A 325 -2.54 3.64 22.73
C PHE A 325 -2.05 4.14 21.37
N ALA A 326 -1.16 3.38 20.71
CA ALA A 326 -0.69 3.71 19.37
C ALA A 326 -1.86 3.76 18.36
N THR A 327 -2.77 2.79 18.41
CA THR A 327 -3.93 2.73 17.50
C THR A 327 -4.82 3.95 17.68
N VAL A 328 -5.08 4.38 18.91
CA VAL A 328 -5.88 5.59 19.19
C VAL A 328 -5.15 6.84 18.71
N LEU A 329 -3.86 6.99 19.02
CA LEU A 329 -3.09 8.16 18.60
C LEU A 329 -2.99 8.30 17.07
N THR A 330 -2.91 7.17 16.34
CA THR A 330 -2.89 7.20 14.86
C THR A 330 -4.20 7.66 14.24
N GLN A 331 -5.31 7.74 15.00
CA GLN A 331 -6.56 8.35 14.50
C GLN A 331 -6.47 9.88 14.46
N PHE A 332 -5.65 10.48 15.33
CA PHE A 332 -5.55 11.94 15.48
C PHE A 332 -4.29 12.52 14.84
N SER A 333 -3.27 11.70 14.60
CA SER A 333 -1.97 12.14 14.10
C SER A 333 -1.41 11.22 13.02
N SER A 334 -0.45 11.72 12.25
CA SER A 334 0.21 10.96 11.18
C SER A 334 0.90 9.71 11.73
N ASN A 335 0.73 8.57 11.03
CA ASN A 335 1.32 7.28 11.40
C ASN A 335 2.83 7.38 11.68
N VAL A 336 3.56 8.11 10.83
CA VAL A 336 5.02 8.27 10.96
C VAL A 336 5.39 9.14 12.17
N ALA A 337 4.61 10.19 12.43
CA ALA A 337 4.83 11.06 13.59
C ALA A 337 4.61 10.30 14.90
N VAL A 338 3.53 9.52 14.98
CA VAL A 338 3.26 8.66 16.15
C VAL A 338 4.38 7.64 16.35
N ALA A 339 4.87 7.02 15.28
CA ALA A 339 6.00 6.09 15.36
C ALA A 339 7.29 6.76 15.88
N ASN A 340 7.61 7.96 15.39
CA ASN A 340 8.78 8.73 15.84
C ASN A 340 8.75 9.11 17.33
N VAL A 341 7.55 9.29 17.91
CA VAL A 341 7.40 9.63 19.33
C VAL A 341 7.33 8.39 20.21
N LEU A 342 6.55 7.38 19.84
CA LEU A 342 6.30 6.21 20.69
C LEU A 342 7.45 5.20 20.68
N LEU A 343 8.06 4.94 19.52
CA LEU A 343 9.05 3.88 19.40
C LEU A 343 10.31 4.12 20.24
N PRO A 344 10.87 5.34 20.34
CA PRO A 344 12.03 5.58 21.22
C PRO A 344 11.69 5.33 22.69
N VAL A 345 10.49 5.75 23.14
CA VAL A 345 10.03 5.54 24.53
C VAL A 345 9.88 4.06 24.83
N LEU A 346 9.22 3.30 23.95
CA LEU A 346 9.06 1.85 24.09
C LEU A 346 10.41 1.11 24.04
N ALA A 347 11.36 1.59 23.23
CA ALA A 347 12.69 1.02 23.15
C ALA A 347 13.44 1.18 24.48
N GLU A 348 13.38 2.35 25.13
CA GLU A 348 14.01 2.52 26.45
C GLU A 348 13.32 1.69 27.54
N MET A 349 11.99 1.64 27.55
CA MET A 349 11.25 0.78 28.48
C MET A 349 11.60 -0.71 28.34
N SER A 350 12.04 -1.16 27.16
CA SER A 350 12.40 -2.57 26.93
C SER A 350 13.81 -2.95 27.41
N LYS A 351 14.66 -1.97 27.73
CA LYS A 351 16.01 -2.19 28.25
C LYS A 351 16.04 -2.41 29.76
N HIS A 352 15.05 -1.87 30.46
CA HIS A 352 14.79 -2.07 31.87
C HIS A 352 13.85 -3.27 32.06
#